data_AF-A0A2W4PFR0-F1
#
_entry.id   AF-A0A2W4PFR0-F1
#
_cell.length_a   1.000
_cell.length_b   1.000
_cell.length_c   1.000
_cell.angle_alpha   90.00
_cell.angle_beta   90.00
_cell.angle_gamma   90.00
#
_symmetry.space_group_name_H-M   'P 1'
#
loop_
_entity.id
_entity.type
_entity.pdbx_description
1 polymer ?
#
loop_
_entity_poly.entity_id
_entity_poly.type
_entity_poly.pdbx_seq_one_letter_code
_entity_poly.pdbx_strand_id
1 'polypeptide(L)'
;MNCPSCAAPLDAEGVCTACGALSATFFHTLDLGPPQVAAAVANGLDFYQLLGVQPSATVRQVARRYRKLRVLFPDDPSQLAAEPARRLALLETAGRTLTDPALRRLYDELRAAREVELRTAALRCPGCSAPVPPEMLADGARRSGTPRCAYCGTPLPSRAAPPPAPPADGPPAAEPVDYYGLLGLHPAHLVAGPADPDAGRLSLFPSAGPRLGEHTSLAEIAAPPTAEEVDAAAYTRERELLLAPGLPADVREARAAEVDTARRILRDERLRARYDTLWRAFQRGTLNAGHLEALAALQEEVRPEITSAAPSEAEAHALLGQGRGYLEASLPRDAIEPLRRAVQALPGSAEAHATYARAILASADPLDLGAHMLRQALASLERSEALGAAPANSRALVALCRGLLARDAGDPAAAEAELQRAVREDGRLAAAWRALAALALGRAAYQEAIACCRRALAVERRDQRALLMLAAACLRGGQRREAESAAAEIAALRGAGWTAAEVLREIG
;
A
#
# COMPACT_ATOMS: atom_id res chain seq x y z
N MET A 1 -1.55 24.60 22.88
CA MET A 1 -2.12 23.24 22.70
C MET A 1 -1.11 22.41 21.92
N ASN A 2 -0.98 21.12 22.22
CA ASN A 2 -0.05 20.26 21.50
C ASN A 2 -0.77 19.58 20.35
N CYS A 3 -0.08 19.45 19.22
CA CYS A 3 -0.61 18.77 18.05
C CYS A 3 -1.02 17.34 18.43
N PRO A 4 -2.29 16.93 18.28
CA PRO A 4 -2.73 15.58 18.64
C PRO A 4 -2.12 14.50 17.75
N SER A 5 -1.46 14.89 16.64
CA SER A 5 -0.84 13.98 15.68
C SER A 5 0.65 13.72 15.96
N CYS A 6 1.39 14.72 16.46
CA CYS A 6 2.84 14.58 16.70
C CYS A 6 3.32 15.14 18.04
N ALA A 7 2.40 15.58 18.91
CA ALA A 7 2.64 16.17 20.22
C ALA A 7 3.49 17.46 20.28
N ALA A 8 3.95 17.99 19.13
CA ALA A 8 4.69 19.25 19.06
C ALA A 8 3.79 20.47 19.40
N PRO A 9 4.37 21.57 19.90
CA PRO A 9 3.62 22.80 20.16
C PRO A 9 3.09 23.43 18.86
N LEU A 10 1.88 23.94 18.89
CA LEU A 10 1.27 24.71 17.80
C LEU A 10 1.73 26.17 17.84
N ASP A 11 1.83 26.83 16.69
CA ASP A 11 2.08 28.27 16.60
C ASP A 11 0.83 29.11 16.96
N ALA A 12 0.96 30.44 16.89
CA ALA A 12 -0.10 31.37 17.27
C ALA A 12 -1.35 31.24 16.38
N GLU A 13 -1.19 30.69 15.18
CA GLU A 13 -2.21 30.43 14.18
C GLU A 13 -2.80 29.00 14.28
N GLY A 14 -2.35 28.19 15.26
CA GLY A 14 -2.87 26.84 15.48
C GLY A 14 -2.34 25.80 14.49
N VAL A 15 -1.23 26.10 13.81
CA VAL A 15 -0.53 25.23 12.87
C VAL A 15 0.61 24.52 13.59
N CYS A 16 0.74 23.22 13.35
CA CYS A 16 1.89 22.50 13.85
C CYS A 16 3.13 22.87 13.04
N THR A 17 4.10 23.52 13.67
CA THR A 17 5.36 23.94 13.02
C THR A 17 6.27 22.78 12.65
N ALA A 18 6.05 21.59 13.21
CA ALA A 18 6.84 20.39 12.92
C ALA A 18 6.27 19.54 11.78
N CYS A 19 4.94 19.35 11.73
CA CYS A 19 4.30 18.50 10.73
C CYS A 19 3.31 19.23 9.81
N GLY A 20 3.14 20.54 9.96
CA GLY A 20 2.25 21.38 9.14
C GLY A 20 0.75 21.14 9.39
N ALA A 21 0.36 20.34 10.39
CA ALA A 21 -1.04 20.04 10.64
C ALA A 21 -1.80 21.29 11.10
N LEU A 22 -2.73 21.76 10.27
CA LEU A 22 -3.67 22.84 10.56
C LEU A 22 -4.73 22.34 11.56
N SER A 23 -4.69 22.84 12.79
CA SER A 23 -5.81 22.66 13.73
C SER A 23 -6.57 23.97 13.92
N ALA A 24 -7.45 24.28 12.96
CA ALA A 24 -8.79 24.85 13.17
C ALA A 24 -9.29 25.51 11.88
N THR A 25 -10.35 24.95 11.29
CA THR A 25 -11.60 25.64 10.86
C THR A 25 -12.44 24.74 9.93
N PHE A 26 -12.99 23.61 10.41
CA PHE A 26 -14.13 22.98 9.69
C PHE A 26 -14.95 22.01 10.55
N PHE A 27 -15.36 22.41 11.74
CA PHE A 27 -16.50 21.76 12.42
C PHE A 27 -17.71 22.71 12.58
N HIS A 28 -17.72 23.87 11.90
CA HIS A 28 -18.70 24.93 12.20
C HIS A 28 -19.52 25.55 11.05
N THR A 29 -19.57 24.97 9.86
CA THR A 29 -20.71 25.21 8.96
C THR A 29 -21.47 23.92 8.73
N LEU A 30 -21.98 23.39 9.84
CA LEU A 30 -23.14 22.51 9.85
C LEU A 30 -24.27 23.21 9.09
N ASP A 31 -24.61 22.68 7.93
CA ASP A 31 -25.95 22.12 7.87
C ASP A 31 -25.88 20.75 7.23
N LEU A 32 -25.60 19.74 8.06
CA LEU A 32 -26.12 18.39 7.84
C LEU A 32 -26.91 18.01 9.10
N GLY A 33 -28.04 18.69 9.33
CA GLY A 33 -28.97 18.27 10.36
C GLY A 33 -29.50 16.83 10.13
N PRO A 34 -30.20 16.26 11.11
CA PRO A 34 -31.02 15.05 10.98
C PRO A 34 -31.70 14.82 9.61
N PRO A 35 -32.22 15.84 8.88
CA PRO A 35 -32.80 15.67 7.54
C PRO A 35 -31.89 15.04 6.47
N GLN A 36 -30.57 15.19 6.52
CA GLN A 36 -29.71 14.72 5.43
C GLN A 36 -29.20 13.30 5.64
N VAL A 37 -28.96 12.91 6.89
CA VAL A 37 -28.80 11.51 7.28
C VAL A 37 -30.12 10.77 7.03
N ALA A 38 -31.26 11.37 7.42
CA ALA A 38 -32.58 10.86 7.11
C ALA A 38 -32.84 10.77 5.60
N ALA A 39 -32.44 11.75 4.80
CA ALA A 39 -32.56 11.70 3.35
C ALA A 39 -31.68 10.59 2.76
N ALA A 40 -30.43 10.42 3.19
CA ALA A 40 -29.56 9.35 2.70
C ALA A 40 -30.14 7.94 3.01
N VAL A 41 -30.71 7.76 4.20
CA VAL A 41 -31.35 6.51 4.63
C VAL A 41 -32.74 6.30 4.00
N ALA A 42 -33.54 7.36 3.85
CA ALA A 42 -34.82 7.36 3.12
C ALA A 42 -34.64 7.02 1.62
N ASN A 43 -33.43 7.17 1.12
CA ASN A 43 -33.02 6.87 -0.24
C ASN A 43 -32.21 5.55 -0.38
N GLY A 44 -32.05 4.81 0.73
CA GLY A 44 -31.51 3.45 0.74
C GLY A 44 -29.97 3.33 0.76
N LEU A 45 -29.23 4.42 0.98
CA LEU A 45 -27.76 4.37 1.07
C LEU A 45 -27.28 3.67 2.35
N ASP A 46 -26.38 2.70 2.21
CA ASP A 46 -25.70 2.05 3.34
C ASP A 46 -24.24 2.56 3.46
N PHE A 47 -23.96 3.35 4.50
CA PHE A 47 -22.65 3.95 4.74
C PHE A 47 -21.61 2.94 5.23
N TYR A 48 -22.03 1.89 5.93
CA TYR A 48 -21.11 0.81 6.32
C TYR A 48 -20.62 0.07 5.07
N GLN A 49 -21.53 -0.23 4.14
CA GLN A 49 -21.19 -0.88 2.89
C GLN A 49 -20.38 0.03 1.96
N LEU A 50 -20.71 1.34 1.90
CA LEU A 50 -19.98 2.34 1.11
C LEU A 50 -18.50 2.45 1.56
N LEU A 51 -18.25 2.43 2.87
CA LEU A 51 -16.89 2.42 3.42
C LEU A 51 -16.26 1.02 3.42
N GLY A 52 -17.04 -0.05 3.25
CA GLY A 52 -16.59 -1.43 3.39
C GLY A 52 -16.17 -1.76 4.83
N VAL A 53 -16.92 -1.27 5.82
CA VAL A 53 -16.75 -1.60 7.25
C VAL A 53 -17.99 -2.32 7.77
N GLN A 54 -17.83 -3.14 8.81
CA GLN A 54 -18.96 -3.78 9.49
C GLN A 54 -19.68 -2.80 10.43
N PRO A 55 -20.99 -2.96 10.70
CA PRO A 55 -21.72 -2.15 11.68
C PRO A 55 -21.14 -2.18 13.09
N SER A 56 -20.41 -3.25 13.43
CA SER A 56 -19.69 -3.40 14.70
C SER A 56 -18.34 -2.68 14.75
N ALA A 57 -17.90 -2.04 13.65
CA ALA A 57 -16.58 -1.41 13.57
C ALA A 57 -16.46 -0.23 14.55
N THR A 58 -15.32 -0.13 15.23
CA THR A 58 -15.02 1.00 16.12
C THR A 58 -14.85 2.30 15.33
N VAL A 59 -15.05 3.45 15.99
CA VAL A 59 -14.83 4.79 15.38
C VAL A 59 -13.45 4.91 14.73
N ARG A 60 -12.42 4.32 15.37
CA ARG A 60 -11.05 4.30 14.84
C ARG A 60 -10.93 3.48 13.55
N GLN A 61 -11.62 2.33 13.46
CA GLN A 61 -11.64 1.50 12.24
C GLN A 61 -12.37 2.19 11.10
N VAL A 62 -13.50 2.85 11.39
CA VAL A 62 -14.23 3.69 10.43
C VAL A 62 -13.35 4.83 9.92
N ALA A 63 -12.72 5.59 10.82
CA ALA A 63 -11.82 6.69 10.46
C ALA A 63 -10.59 6.23 9.67
N ARG A 64 -10.02 5.06 10.00
CA ARG A 64 -8.92 4.44 9.24
C ARG A 64 -9.36 4.07 7.82
N ARG A 65 -10.55 3.49 7.68
CA ARG A 65 -11.07 3.07 6.37
C ARG A 65 -11.47 4.25 5.51
N TYR A 66 -12.13 5.25 6.07
CA TYR A 66 -12.42 6.52 5.43
C TYR A 66 -11.14 7.19 4.93
N ARG A 67 -10.09 7.31 5.75
CA ARG A 67 -8.79 7.88 5.33
C ARG A 67 -8.17 7.10 4.16
N LYS A 68 -8.16 5.76 4.20
CA LYS A 68 -7.68 4.93 3.09
C LYS A 68 -8.45 5.19 1.78
N LEU A 69 -9.76 5.43 1.86
CA LEU A 69 -10.58 5.73 0.69
C LEU A 69 -10.43 7.18 0.22
N ARG A 70 -10.24 8.15 1.14
CA ARG A 70 -10.04 9.57 0.83
C ARG A 70 -8.76 9.83 0.07
N VAL A 71 -7.70 9.05 0.33
CA VAL A 71 -6.41 9.11 -0.38
C VAL A 71 -6.54 8.76 -1.86
N LEU A 72 -7.61 8.06 -2.26
CA LEU A 72 -7.90 7.78 -3.67
C LEU A 72 -8.43 9.01 -4.44
N PHE A 73 -8.72 10.09 -3.74
CA PHE A 73 -9.20 11.34 -4.31
C PHE A 73 -8.16 12.44 -4.10
N PRO A 74 -7.98 13.37 -5.06
CA PRO A 74 -7.10 14.52 -4.90
C PRO A 74 -7.44 15.33 -3.66
N ASP A 75 -6.45 16.02 -3.09
CA ASP A 75 -6.67 16.89 -1.93
C ASP A 75 -7.61 18.05 -2.26
N ASP A 76 -7.50 18.63 -3.47
CA ASP A 76 -8.44 19.62 -4.03
C ASP A 76 -9.49 18.93 -4.94
N PRO A 77 -10.76 18.84 -4.53
CA PRO A 77 -11.81 18.18 -5.31
C PRO A 77 -12.46 19.07 -6.39
N SER A 78 -12.07 20.34 -6.50
CA SER A 78 -12.73 21.33 -7.38
C SER A 78 -12.67 20.97 -8.87
N GLN A 79 -11.66 20.18 -9.27
CA GLN A 79 -11.44 19.76 -10.66
C GLN A 79 -11.95 18.33 -10.94
N LEU A 80 -12.55 17.66 -9.96
CA LEU A 80 -13.11 16.34 -10.17
C LEU A 80 -14.31 16.40 -11.11
N ALA A 81 -14.34 15.49 -12.10
CA ALA A 81 -15.53 15.26 -12.89
C ALA A 81 -16.74 14.99 -11.96
N ALA A 82 -17.95 15.35 -12.40
CA ALA A 82 -19.15 15.35 -11.57
C ALA A 82 -19.43 13.99 -10.88
N GLU A 83 -19.02 12.86 -11.47
CA GLU A 83 -19.17 11.53 -10.88
C GLU A 83 -18.18 11.25 -9.72
N PRO A 84 -16.85 11.33 -9.91
CA PRO A 84 -15.89 11.30 -8.81
C PRO A 84 -16.16 12.32 -7.70
N ALA A 85 -16.55 13.54 -8.05
CA ALA A 85 -16.88 14.59 -7.08
C ALA A 85 -18.07 14.19 -6.18
N ARG A 86 -19.15 13.64 -6.79
CA ARG A 86 -20.29 13.11 -6.04
C ARG A 86 -19.92 11.91 -5.18
N ARG A 87 -19.06 11.02 -5.68
CA ARG A 87 -18.58 9.87 -4.90
C ARG A 87 -17.75 10.28 -3.69
N LEU A 88 -16.89 11.29 -3.86
CA LEU A 88 -16.13 11.86 -2.75
C LEU A 88 -17.06 12.48 -1.71
N ALA A 89 -18.02 13.32 -2.12
CA ALA A 89 -18.99 13.92 -1.22
C ALA A 89 -19.73 12.85 -0.38
N LEU A 90 -20.14 11.73 -1.00
CA LEU A 90 -20.77 10.61 -0.30
C LEU A 90 -19.82 9.94 0.72
N LEU A 91 -18.53 9.78 0.39
CA LEU A 91 -17.54 9.23 1.32
C LEU A 91 -17.27 10.16 2.50
N GLU A 92 -17.23 11.46 2.27
CA GLU A 92 -17.08 12.46 3.33
C GLU A 92 -18.29 12.48 4.26
N THR A 93 -19.51 12.42 3.72
CA THR A 93 -20.74 12.31 4.51
C THR A 93 -20.77 11.00 5.32
N ALA A 94 -20.39 9.86 4.74
CA ALA A 94 -20.32 8.59 5.45
C ALA A 94 -19.26 8.58 6.54
N GLY A 95 -18.06 9.11 6.25
CA GLY A 95 -16.97 9.28 7.21
C GLY A 95 -17.40 10.12 8.41
N ARG A 96 -18.02 11.29 8.16
CA ARG A 96 -18.53 12.19 9.22
C ARG A 96 -19.61 11.51 10.06
N THR A 97 -20.62 10.90 9.42
CA THR A 97 -21.76 10.27 10.11
C THR A 97 -21.33 9.09 10.99
N LEU A 98 -20.41 8.24 10.51
CA LEU A 98 -20.01 7.01 11.21
C LEU A 98 -18.86 7.21 12.22
N THR A 99 -18.16 8.35 12.19
CA THR A 99 -17.12 8.68 13.19
C THR A 99 -17.64 9.50 14.36
N ASP A 100 -18.73 10.25 14.17
CA ASP A 100 -19.45 10.92 15.25
C ASP A 100 -20.39 9.93 15.99
N PRO A 101 -20.23 9.71 17.31
CA PRO A 101 -21.05 8.76 18.06
C PRO A 101 -22.54 9.10 18.15
N ALA A 102 -22.93 10.37 18.07
CA ALA A 102 -24.34 10.80 18.11
C ALA A 102 -24.99 10.61 16.74
N LEU A 103 -24.33 11.05 15.66
CA LEU A 103 -24.84 10.86 14.29
C LEU A 103 -24.87 9.38 13.89
N ARG A 104 -23.90 8.60 14.34
CA ARG A 104 -23.88 7.14 14.10
C ARG A 104 -25.07 6.44 14.76
N ARG A 105 -25.42 6.81 16.00
CA ARG A 105 -26.59 6.25 16.69
C ARG A 105 -27.88 6.56 15.96
N LEU A 106 -28.07 7.83 15.56
CA LEU A 106 -29.22 8.25 14.76
C LEU A 106 -29.27 7.51 13.40
N TYR A 107 -28.13 7.36 12.74
CA TYR A 107 -28.02 6.60 11.50
C TYR A 107 -28.39 5.13 11.69
N ASP A 108 -27.91 4.50 12.77
CA ASP A 108 -28.19 3.10 13.09
C ASP A 108 -29.68 2.89 13.41
N GLU A 109 -30.33 3.82 14.12
CA GLU A 109 -31.78 3.83 14.39
C GLU A 109 -32.60 3.94 13.09
N LEU A 110 -32.25 4.87 12.20
CA LEU A 110 -32.91 5.05 10.90
C LEU A 110 -32.68 3.85 9.98
N ARG A 111 -31.48 3.26 10.01
CA ARG A 111 -31.11 2.06 9.23
C ARG A 111 -31.88 0.83 9.71
N ALA A 112 -32.01 0.64 11.03
CA ALA A 112 -32.76 -0.46 11.62
C ALA A 112 -34.24 -0.41 11.21
N ALA A 113 -34.84 0.79 11.15
CA ALA A 113 -36.22 0.97 10.69
C ALA A 113 -36.47 0.53 9.24
N ARG A 114 -35.42 0.43 8.40
CA ARG A 114 -35.49 0.04 6.98
C ARG A 114 -34.69 -1.22 6.63
N GLU A 115 -34.27 -1.97 7.63
CA GLU A 115 -33.36 -3.11 7.47
C GLU A 115 -33.91 -4.18 6.52
N VAL A 116 -35.23 -4.40 6.55
CA VAL A 116 -35.91 -5.36 5.67
C VAL A 116 -35.78 -4.92 4.21
N GLU A 117 -36.15 -3.69 3.86
CA GLU A 117 -36.10 -3.15 2.49
C GLU A 117 -34.66 -3.07 1.94
N LEU A 118 -33.67 -2.76 2.79
CA LEU A 118 -32.26 -2.76 2.42
C LEU A 118 -31.75 -4.19 2.13
N ARG A 119 -32.19 -5.20 2.88
CA ARG A 119 -31.76 -6.59 2.68
C ARG A 119 -32.44 -7.26 1.48
N THR A 120 -33.68 -6.92 1.15
CA THR A 120 -34.40 -7.49 -0.01
C THR A 120 -34.12 -6.80 -1.34
N ALA A 121 -33.45 -5.64 -1.36
CA ALA A 121 -33.05 -4.99 -2.61
C ALA A 121 -32.00 -5.83 -3.37
N ALA A 122 -32.45 -6.49 -4.45
CA ALA A 122 -31.65 -7.44 -5.22
C ALA A 122 -30.47 -6.80 -5.97
N LEU A 123 -30.52 -5.49 -6.24
CA LEU A 123 -29.54 -4.78 -7.05
C LEU A 123 -29.03 -3.53 -6.36
N ARG A 124 -27.71 -3.38 -6.32
CA ARG A 124 -27.02 -2.24 -5.75
C ARG A 124 -26.04 -1.64 -6.75
N CYS A 125 -25.89 -0.33 -6.70
CA CYS A 125 -24.91 0.38 -7.51
C CYS A 125 -23.49 -0.06 -7.10
N PRO A 126 -22.62 -0.48 -8.04
CA PRO A 126 -21.25 -0.88 -7.72
C PRO A 126 -20.37 0.30 -7.26
N GLY A 127 -20.79 1.54 -7.55
CA GLY A 127 -20.05 2.74 -7.16
C GLY A 127 -20.35 3.23 -5.75
N CYS A 128 -21.62 3.26 -5.34
CA CYS A 128 -22.03 3.85 -4.05
C CYS A 128 -22.95 2.97 -3.21
N SER A 129 -23.17 1.72 -3.62
CA SER A 129 -23.99 0.72 -2.93
C SER A 129 -25.47 1.09 -2.72
N ALA A 130 -25.96 2.17 -3.37
CA ALA A 130 -27.36 2.53 -3.37
C ALA A 130 -28.21 1.41 -4.00
N PRO A 131 -29.38 1.07 -3.43
CA PRO A 131 -30.31 0.14 -4.04
C PRO A 131 -30.79 0.72 -5.38
N VAL A 132 -30.87 -0.16 -6.37
CA VAL A 132 -31.33 0.17 -7.72
C VAL A 132 -32.75 -0.38 -7.84
N PRO A 133 -33.78 0.48 -7.97
CA PRO A 133 -35.14 0.02 -8.20
C PRO A 133 -35.20 -0.80 -9.50
N PRO A 134 -35.90 -1.94 -9.53
CA PRO A 134 -36.06 -2.76 -10.74
C PRO A 134 -36.61 -1.96 -11.93
N GLU A 135 -37.47 -0.98 -11.65
CA GLU A 135 -38.10 -0.08 -12.63
C GLU A 135 -37.08 0.78 -13.39
N MET A 136 -36.01 1.26 -12.72
CA MET A 136 -34.95 2.07 -13.35
C MET A 136 -34.11 1.27 -14.35
N LEU A 137 -33.99 -0.05 -14.15
CA LEU A 137 -33.31 -0.95 -15.09
C LEU A 137 -34.19 -1.28 -16.29
N ALA A 138 -35.51 -1.39 -16.08
CA ALA A 138 -36.49 -1.63 -17.14
C ALA A 138 -36.67 -0.40 -18.06
N ASP A 139 -36.63 0.83 -17.52
CA ASP A 139 -36.70 2.06 -18.32
C ASP A 139 -35.39 2.39 -19.06
N GLY A 140 -34.24 2.04 -18.48
CA GLY A 140 -32.93 2.14 -19.13
C GLY A 140 -32.77 1.22 -20.35
N ALA A 141 -33.49 0.10 -20.39
CA ALA A 141 -33.52 -0.79 -21.56
C ALA A 141 -34.38 -0.24 -22.72
N ARG A 142 -35.31 0.71 -22.45
CA ARG A 142 -36.19 1.33 -23.46
C ARG A 142 -35.58 2.57 -24.12
N ARG A 143 -34.61 3.22 -23.48
CA ARG A 143 -33.86 4.36 -24.04
C ARG A 143 -32.46 3.88 -24.45
N SER A 144 -31.94 4.33 -25.58
CA SER A 144 -30.66 3.88 -26.18
C SER A 144 -29.39 4.25 -25.38
N GLY A 145 -29.47 4.43 -24.07
CA GLY A 145 -28.36 4.81 -23.20
C GLY A 145 -28.26 3.94 -21.96
N THR A 146 -27.04 3.70 -21.47
CA THR A 146 -26.79 2.96 -20.22
C THR A 146 -27.44 3.69 -19.03
N PRO A 147 -28.35 3.06 -18.26
CA PRO A 147 -28.94 3.70 -17.08
C PRO A 147 -27.83 4.10 -16.09
N ARG A 148 -27.96 5.27 -15.46
CA ARG A 148 -26.98 5.80 -14.51
C ARG A 148 -27.54 5.84 -13.10
N CYS A 149 -26.69 5.61 -12.10
CA CYS A 149 -27.07 5.71 -10.70
C CYS A 149 -27.44 7.16 -10.33
N ALA A 150 -28.60 7.37 -9.72
CA ALA A 150 -29.05 8.70 -9.31
C ALA A 150 -28.15 9.37 -8.25
N TYR A 151 -27.36 8.59 -7.49
CA TYR A 151 -26.52 9.11 -6.39
C TYR A 151 -25.09 9.43 -6.82
N CYS A 152 -24.40 8.49 -7.48
CA CYS A 152 -22.99 8.66 -7.86
C CYS A 152 -22.78 8.77 -9.37
N GLY A 153 -23.83 8.65 -10.18
CA GLY A 153 -23.77 8.69 -11.65
C GLY A 153 -23.24 7.42 -12.31
N THR A 154 -22.60 6.50 -11.57
CA THR A 154 -22.02 5.26 -12.10
C THR A 154 -22.98 4.54 -13.06
N PRO A 155 -22.54 4.17 -14.28
CA PRO A 155 -23.35 3.41 -15.21
C PRO A 155 -23.73 2.08 -14.58
N LEU A 156 -25.03 1.79 -14.58
CA LEU A 156 -25.60 0.58 -14.02
C LEU A 156 -25.53 -0.54 -15.06
N PRO A 157 -25.12 -1.76 -14.66
CA PRO A 157 -25.08 -2.90 -15.58
C PRO A 157 -26.50 -3.25 -16.06
N SER A 158 -26.63 -3.64 -17.33
CA SER A 158 -27.91 -3.97 -17.98
C SER A 158 -28.56 -5.26 -17.49
N ARG A 159 -27.83 -6.08 -16.71
CA ARG A 159 -28.33 -7.30 -16.10
C ARG A 159 -27.90 -7.37 -14.65
N ALA A 160 -28.76 -7.95 -13.83
CA ALA A 160 -28.47 -8.21 -12.43
C ALA A 160 -27.21 -9.07 -12.29
N ALA A 161 -26.11 -8.47 -11.83
CA ALA A 161 -25.00 -9.22 -11.31
C ALA A 161 -25.36 -9.64 -9.87
N PRO A 162 -25.15 -10.92 -9.48
CA PRO A 162 -25.23 -11.29 -8.08
C PRO A 162 -24.28 -10.37 -7.27
N PRO A 163 -24.54 -10.15 -5.97
CA PRO A 163 -23.68 -9.30 -5.16
C PRO A 163 -22.23 -9.74 -5.36
N PRO A 164 -21.29 -8.83 -5.66
CA PRO A 164 -19.90 -9.21 -5.70
C PRO A 164 -19.59 -9.76 -4.32
N ALA A 165 -19.24 -11.06 -4.27
CA ALA A 165 -18.56 -11.58 -3.10
C ALA A 165 -17.37 -10.64 -2.85
N PRO A 166 -17.14 -10.20 -1.60
CA PRO A 166 -15.95 -9.42 -1.30
C PRO A 166 -14.75 -10.14 -1.91
N PRO A 167 -13.82 -9.44 -2.60
CA PRO A 167 -12.59 -10.08 -3.05
C PRO A 167 -11.97 -10.76 -1.83
N ALA A 168 -11.80 -12.07 -1.93
CA ALA A 168 -11.32 -12.90 -0.82
C ALA A 168 -9.91 -12.50 -0.39
N ASP A 169 -9.17 -11.79 -1.23
CA ASP A 169 -7.81 -11.35 -0.94
C ASP A 169 -7.61 -9.87 -1.26
N GLY A 170 -7.53 -9.05 -0.22
CA GLY A 170 -6.53 -7.99 -0.17
C GLY A 170 -5.37 -8.51 0.67
N PRO A 171 -4.11 -8.15 0.40
CA PRO A 171 -3.02 -8.54 1.28
C PRO A 171 -3.39 -8.07 2.68
N PRO A 172 -3.36 -8.94 3.71
CA PRO A 172 -3.65 -8.49 5.05
C PRO A 172 -2.70 -7.33 5.34
N ALA A 173 -3.25 -6.21 5.81
CA ALA A 173 -2.43 -5.34 6.62
C ALA A 173 -2.03 -6.22 7.80
N ALA A 174 -0.81 -6.78 7.77
CA ALA A 174 -0.28 -7.55 8.86
C ALA A 174 -0.31 -6.62 10.08
N GLU A 175 -1.36 -6.73 10.89
CA GLU A 175 -1.26 -6.42 12.30
C GLU A 175 -0.07 -7.26 12.79
N PRO A 176 0.91 -6.66 13.48
CA PRO A 176 2.10 -7.39 13.88
C PRO A 176 1.66 -8.61 14.69
N VAL A 177 1.92 -9.79 14.14
CA VAL A 177 1.56 -11.07 14.74
C VAL A 177 2.44 -11.25 15.97
N ASP A 178 1.82 -11.42 17.14
CA ASP A 178 2.56 -11.70 18.37
C ASP A 178 2.96 -13.18 18.42
N TYR A 179 4.16 -13.49 17.95
CA TYR A 179 4.69 -14.86 17.93
C TYR A 179 4.87 -15.47 19.33
N TYR A 180 5.13 -14.67 20.37
CA TYR A 180 5.14 -15.18 21.74
C TYR A 180 3.72 -15.54 22.17
N GLY A 181 2.76 -14.64 21.94
CA GLY A 181 1.35 -14.87 22.23
C GLY A 181 0.74 -16.06 21.47
N LEU A 182 1.17 -16.30 20.23
CA LEU A 182 0.73 -17.46 19.43
C LEU A 182 1.12 -18.80 20.07
N LEU A 183 2.30 -18.87 20.71
CA LEU A 183 2.76 -20.04 21.45
C LEU A 183 2.25 -20.08 22.90
N GLY A 184 1.43 -19.11 23.31
CA GLY A 184 0.94 -19.00 24.68
C GLY A 184 1.98 -18.50 25.68
N LEU A 185 3.02 -17.80 25.21
CA LEU A 185 4.15 -17.32 26.01
C LEU A 185 4.06 -15.81 26.22
N HIS A 186 4.51 -15.34 27.38
CA HIS A 186 4.67 -13.91 27.67
C HIS A 186 6.15 -13.58 27.97
N PRO A 187 6.82 -12.75 27.15
CA PRO A 187 8.26 -12.51 27.26
C PRO A 187 8.58 -11.44 28.32
N ALA A 188 8.46 -11.78 29.60
CA ALA A 188 8.69 -10.86 30.72
C ALA A 188 10.10 -10.24 30.72
N HIS A 189 11.10 -10.99 30.25
CA HIS A 189 12.48 -10.52 30.08
C HIS A 189 12.67 -9.37 29.07
N LEU A 190 11.67 -9.10 28.21
CA LEU A 190 11.70 -7.97 27.28
C LEU A 190 11.06 -6.70 27.86
N VAL A 191 10.36 -6.82 29.00
CA VAL A 191 9.64 -5.73 29.68
C VAL A 191 10.47 -5.14 30.83
N ALA A 192 11.31 -5.95 31.49
CA ALA A 192 12.10 -5.52 32.63
C ALA A 192 13.37 -4.72 32.23
N GLY A 193 13.34 -3.40 32.45
CA GLY A 193 14.54 -2.58 32.71
C GLY A 193 14.91 -2.60 34.20
N PRO A 194 16.08 -2.07 34.61
CA PRO A 194 16.51 -2.12 36.01
C PRO A 194 15.55 -1.32 36.91
N ALA A 195 14.88 -2.04 37.82
CA ALA A 195 14.15 -1.58 39.01
C ALA A 195 13.60 -0.15 38.99
N ASP A 196 12.42 0.03 38.39
CA ASP A 196 11.51 1.13 38.76
C ASP A 196 10.42 0.55 39.68
N PRO A 197 10.40 0.88 40.98
CA PRO A 197 9.51 0.26 41.97
C PRO A 197 8.02 0.57 41.74
N ASP A 198 7.67 1.45 40.80
CA ASP A 198 6.28 1.78 40.44
C ASP A 198 5.74 1.03 39.22
N ALA A 199 6.52 0.13 38.59
CA ALA A 199 6.06 -0.69 37.46
C ALA A 199 5.05 -1.80 37.85
N GLY A 200 4.73 -1.92 39.14
CA GLY A 200 3.74 -2.85 39.66
C GLY A 200 2.31 -2.33 39.55
N ARG A 201 1.81 -2.14 38.33
CA ARG A 201 0.38 -2.06 37.95
C ARG A 201 0.27 -1.43 36.57
N LEU A 202 0.10 -2.23 35.51
CA LEU A 202 -0.67 -1.92 34.29
C LEU A 202 -0.61 -3.09 33.30
N SER A 203 -0.99 -4.29 33.74
CA SER A 203 -1.50 -5.31 32.80
C SER A 203 -2.96 -5.01 32.50
N LEU A 204 -3.21 -4.13 31.52
CA LEU A 204 -4.55 -3.83 31.03
C LEU A 204 -4.52 -3.57 29.52
N PHE A 205 -4.29 -4.61 28.72
CA PHE A 205 -4.79 -4.64 27.35
C PHE A 205 -5.28 -6.05 26.97
N PRO A 206 -6.45 -6.18 26.33
CA PRO A 206 -6.90 -7.43 25.78
C PRO A 206 -6.09 -7.78 24.53
N SER A 207 -5.65 -9.03 24.47
CA SER A 207 -5.11 -9.68 23.28
C SER A 207 -6.11 -9.59 22.13
N ALA A 208 -5.88 -8.68 21.19
CA ALA A 208 -6.59 -8.62 19.93
C ALA A 208 -5.85 -9.47 18.89
N GLY A 209 -5.81 -10.78 19.12
CA GLY A 209 -5.65 -11.79 18.07
C GLY A 209 -7.02 -12.33 17.66
N PRO A 210 -7.16 -12.97 16.49
CA PRO A 210 -8.42 -13.59 16.09
C PRO A 210 -8.79 -14.67 17.10
N ARG A 211 -10.00 -14.55 17.68
CA ARG A 211 -10.51 -15.39 18.78
C ARG A 211 -10.26 -16.89 18.53
N LEU A 212 -9.42 -17.48 19.38
CA LEU A 212 -9.69 -18.76 20.01
C LEU A 212 -10.16 -18.45 21.42
N GLY A 213 -11.21 -19.16 21.84
CA GLY A 213 -11.91 -18.87 23.08
C GLY A 213 -11.05 -19.01 24.33
N GLU A 214 -11.54 -18.33 25.37
CA GLU A 214 -11.21 -18.51 26.79
C GLU A 214 -9.81 -18.07 27.23
N HIS A 215 -9.78 -17.42 28.39
CA HIS A 215 -8.61 -16.86 29.05
C HIS A 215 -7.54 -17.94 29.28
N THR A 216 -6.68 -18.20 28.29
CA THR A 216 -5.46 -18.96 28.50
C THR A 216 -4.46 -18.01 29.14
N SER A 217 -4.13 -18.23 30.42
CA SER A 217 -3.03 -17.54 31.08
C SER A 217 -1.74 -17.78 30.29
N LEU A 218 -1.13 -16.72 29.75
CA LEU A 218 0.15 -16.84 29.05
C LEU A 218 1.22 -17.26 30.07
N ALA A 219 2.05 -18.24 29.70
CA ALA A 219 3.18 -18.65 30.53
C ALA A 219 4.26 -17.56 30.51
N GLU A 220 4.55 -16.95 31.66
CA GLU A 220 5.59 -15.93 31.78
C GLU A 220 6.99 -16.53 31.67
N ILE A 221 7.83 -15.96 30.79
CA ILE A 221 9.22 -16.38 30.63
C ILE A 221 10.17 -15.24 31.02
N ALA A 222 10.89 -15.47 32.13
CA ALA A 222 11.82 -14.51 32.74
C ALA A 222 13.21 -14.43 32.06
N ALA A 223 13.47 -15.28 31.07
CA ALA A 223 14.67 -15.27 30.22
C ALA A 223 14.28 -15.58 28.76
N PRO A 224 15.15 -15.34 27.76
CA PRO A 224 14.90 -15.78 26.39
C PRO A 224 14.67 -17.31 26.36
N PRO A 225 13.60 -17.81 25.75
CA PRO A 225 13.27 -19.24 25.80
C PRO A 225 14.33 -20.08 25.07
N THR A 226 14.60 -21.27 25.55
CA THR A 226 15.44 -22.26 24.86
C THR A 226 14.69 -22.86 23.66
N ALA A 227 15.43 -23.45 22.72
CA ALA A 227 14.83 -24.14 21.57
C ALA A 227 13.86 -25.25 22.01
N GLU A 228 14.18 -25.98 23.09
CA GLU A 228 13.34 -27.04 23.65
C GLU A 228 12.03 -26.50 24.24
N GLU A 229 12.07 -25.36 24.93
CA GLU A 229 10.88 -24.70 25.47
C GLU A 229 9.96 -24.17 24.36
N VAL A 230 10.54 -23.63 23.28
CA VAL A 230 9.79 -23.18 22.09
C VAL A 230 9.13 -24.37 21.39
N ASP A 231 9.87 -25.47 21.20
CA ASP A 231 9.36 -26.68 20.55
C ASP A 231 8.24 -27.33 21.39
N ALA A 232 8.36 -27.34 22.72
CA ALA A 232 7.32 -27.85 23.63
C ALA A 232 6.05 -26.97 23.63
N ALA A 233 6.21 -25.64 23.62
CA ALA A 233 5.08 -24.70 23.54
C ALA A 233 4.35 -24.79 22.20
N ALA A 234 5.09 -24.87 21.09
CA ALA A 234 4.52 -25.05 19.75
C ALA A 234 3.76 -26.37 19.62
N TYR A 235 4.34 -27.49 20.10
CA TYR A 235 3.67 -28.79 20.09
C TYR A 235 2.37 -28.77 20.90
N THR A 236 2.37 -28.14 22.08
CA THR A 236 1.17 -28.01 22.91
C THR A 236 0.08 -27.24 22.17
N ARG A 237 0.45 -26.13 21.53
CA ARG A 237 -0.49 -25.28 20.78
C ARG A 237 -1.05 -25.96 19.54
N GLU A 238 -0.21 -26.66 18.79
CA GLU A 238 -0.61 -27.42 17.62
C GLU A 238 -1.59 -28.54 18.01
N ARG A 239 -1.32 -29.25 19.11
CA ARG A 239 -2.23 -30.27 19.65
C ARG A 239 -3.59 -29.70 20.05
N GLU A 240 -3.64 -28.53 20.68
CA GLU A 240 -4.90 -27.84 21.01
C GLU A 240 -5.68 -27.46 19.75
N LEU A 241 -5.02 -26.93 18.72
CA LEU A 241 -5.64 -26.57 17.44
C LEU A 241 -6.23 -27.78 16.70
N LEU A 242 -5.52 -28.91 16.73
CA LEU A 242 -5.95 -30.16 16.09
C LEU A 242 -7.15 -30.78 16.82
N LEU A 243 -7.20 -30.67 18.14
CA LEU A 243 -8.26 -31.23 18.99
C LEU A 243 -9.46 -30.30 19.21
N ALA A 244 -9.38 -29.03 18.78
CA ALA A 244 -10.44 -28.05 18.99
C ALA A 244 -11.73 -28.38 18.20
N PRO A 245 -12.88 -28.54 18.88
CA PRO A 245 -14.13 -28.90 18.21
C PRO A 245 -14.70 -27.72 17.41
N GLY A 246 -15.28 -28.01 16.24
CA GLY A 246 -16.01 -27.02 15.44
C GLY A 246 -15.17 -26.13 14.51
N LEU A 247 -13.86 -26.37 14.39
CA LEU A 247 -13.01 -25.67 13.42
C LEU A 247 -12.97 -26.40 12.06
N PRO A 248 -13.21 -25.72 10.94
CA PRO A 248 -13.07 -26.31 9.61
C PRO A 248 -11.58 -26.59 9.28
N ALA A 249 -11.33 -27.53 8.37
CA ALA A 249 -10.00 -28.09 8.13
C ALA A 249 -8.99 -27.08 7.58
N ASP A 250 -9.43 -26.22 6.66
CA ASP A 250 -8.68 -25.10 6.09
C ASP A 250 -8.23 -24.07 7.14
N VAL A 251 -9.11 -23.73 8.08
CA VAL A 251 -8.80 -22.81 9.18
C VAL A 251 -7.83 -23.46 10.18
N ARG A 252 -7.92 -24.77 10.40
CA ARG A 252 -6.95 -25.50 11.23
C ARG A 252 -5.56 -25.52 10.60
N GLU A 253 -5.48 -25.79 9.29
CA GLU A 253 -4.22 -25.80 8.54
C GLU A 253 -3.57 -24.41 8.53
N ALA A 254 -4.34 -23.35 8.26
CA ALA A 254 -3.85 -21.98 8.31
C ALA A 254 -3.30 -21.59 9.71
N ARG A 255 -4.02 -21.95 10.78
CA ARG A 255 -3.58 -21.68 12.17
C ARG A 255 -2.36 -22.51 12.58
N ALA A 256 -2.25 -23.76 12.11
CA ALA A 256 -1.07 -24.59 12.34
C ALA A 256 0.17 -24.00 11.64
N ALA A 257 0.01 -23.45 10.42
CA ALA A 257 1.08 -22.77 9.71
C ALA A 257 1.58 -21.50 10.45
N GLU A 258 0.69 -20.75 11.09
CA GLU A 258 1.05 -19.60 11.94
C GLU A 258 1.86 -20.04 13.18
N VAL A 259 1.48 -21.17 13.80
CA VAL A 259 2.22 -21.75 14.93
C VAL A 259 3.61 -22.25 14.51
N ASP A 260 3.74 -22.89 13.34
CA ASP A 260 5.03 -23.32 12.81
C ASP A 260 5.94 -22.12 12.49
N THR A 261 5.38 -21.05 11.95
CA THR A 261 6.10 -19.79 11.70
C THR A 261 6.63 -19.20 13.01
N ALA A 262 5.80 -19.16 14.06
CA ALA A 262 6.20 -18.70 15.39
C ALA A 262 7.34 -19.55 15.98
N ARG A 263 7.22 -20.88 15.86
CA ARG A 263 8.24 -21.85 16.29
C ARG A 263 9.59 -21.57 15.61
N ARG A 264 9.61 -21.44 14.28
CA ARG A 264 10.84 -21.18 13.51
C ARG A 264 11.55 -19.89 13.92
N ILE A 265 10.77 -18.81 14.11
CA ILE A 265 11.30 -17.50 14.51
C ILE A 265 11.89 -17.56 15.92
N LEU A 266 11.17 -18.13 16.89
CA LEU A 266 11.56 -18.08 18.30
C LEU A 266 12.62 -19.11 18.68
N ARG A 267 12.73 -20.22 17.92
CA ARG A 267 13.71 -21.29 18.12
C ARG A 267 15.12 -20.88 17.70
N ASP A 268 15.26 -20.08 16.65
CA ASP A 268 16.55 -19.58 16.16
C ASP A 268 16.95 -18.29 16.90
N GLU A 269 18.12 -18.29 17.54
CA GLU A 269 18.60 -17.17 18.35
C GLU A 269 18.73 -15.86 17.55
N ARG A 270 19.19 -15.93 16.30
CA ARG A 270 19.39 -14.75 15.44
C ARG A 270 18.06 -14.17 15.00
N LEU A 271 17.10 -15.02 14.62
CA LEU A 271 15.77 -14.59 14.20
C LEU A 271 14.97 -14.04 15.37
N ARG A 272 15.05 -14.70 16.53
CA ARG A 272 14.44 -14.24 17.77
C ARG A 272 14.96 -12.88 18.18
N ALA A 273 16.28 -12.64 18.18
CA ALA A 273 16.83 -11.34 18.55
C ALA A 273 16.32 -10.18 17.67
N ARG A 274 16.15 -10.43 16.36
CA ARG A 274 15.53 -9.48 15.41
C ARG A 274 14.06 -9.25 15.75
N TYR A 275 13.32 -10.32 16.03
CA TYR A 275 11.92 -10.22 16.44
C TYR A 275 11.73 -9.49 17.77
N ASP A 276 12.57 -9.75 18.79
CA ASP A 276 12.52 -9.08 20.09
C ASP A 276 12.70 -7.56 19.96
N THR A 277 13.52 -7.12 19.00
CA THR A 277 13.71 -5.70 18.68
C THR A 277 12.42 -5.08 18.14
N LEU A 278 11.72 -5.79 17.25
CA LEU A 278 10.42 -5.38 16.71
C LEU A 278 9.34 -5.38 17.79
N TRP A 279 9.33 -6.40 18.64
CA TRP A 279 8.38 -6.54 19.73
C TRP A 279 8.52 -5.40 20.75
N ARG A 280 9.74 -5.03 21.13
CA ARG A 280 10.00 -3.84 21.98
C ARG A 280 9.62 -2.53 21.29
N ALA A 281 9.75 -2.43 19.97
CA ALA A 281 9.32 -1.24 19.22
C ALA A 281 7.79 -1.12 19.21
N PHE A 282 7.07 -2.25 19.07
CA PHE A 282 5.62 -2.34 19.19
C PHE A 282 5.13 -1.93 20.58
N GLN A 283 5.70 -2.51 21.64
CA GLN A 283 5.30 -2.19 23.02
C GLN A 283 5.51 -0.71 23.37
N ARG A 284 6.59 -0.10 22.87
CA ARG A 284 6.89 1.32 23.09
C ARG A 284 6.12 2.26 22.14
N GLY A 285 5.29 1.73 21.24
CA GLY A 285 4.56 2.53 20.25
C GLY A 285 5.45 3.22 19.21
N THR A 286 6.69 2.73 19.02
CA THR A 286 7.71 3.31 18.13
C THR A 286 7.82 2.59 16.77
N LEU A 287 6.81 1.77 16.42
CA LEU A 287 6.77 1.10 15.12
C LEU A 287 6.72 2.12 13.98
N ASN A 288 7.50 1.85 12.94
CA ASN A 288 7.60 2.65 11.74
C ASN A 288 7.58 1.72 10.51
N ALA A 289 7.64 2.30 9.31
CA ALA A 289 7.63 1.53 8.07
C ALA A 289 8.79 0.50 8.00
N GLY A 290 10.00 0.90 8.41
CA GLY A 290 11.17 0.01 8.43
C GLY A 290 11.02 -1.19 9.38
N HIS A 291 10.34 -1.01 10.51
CA HIS A 291 10.02 -2.14 11.41
C HIS A 291 9.02 -3.12 10.79
N LEU A 292 8.02 -2.63 10.06
CA LEU A 292 7.06 -3.48 9.36
C LEU A 292 7.72 -4.22 8.17
N GLU A 293 8.64 -3.57 7.48
CA GLU A 293 9.47 -4.20 6.44
C GLU A 293 10.39 -5.27 7.01
N ALA A 294 11.02 -5.01 8.16
CA ALA A 294 11.86 -5.98 8.85
C ALA A 294 11.05 -7.20 9.34
N LEU A 295 9.80 -6.99 9.77
CA LEU A 295 8.86 -8.07 10.11
C LEU A 295 8.49 -8.89 8.87
N ALA A 296 8.18 -8.25 7.75
CA ALA A 296 7.87 -8.93 6.49
C ALA A 296 9.08 -9.73 5.97
N ALA A 297 10.29 -9.18 6.08
CA ALA A 297 11.52 -9.88 5.71
C ALA A 297 11.80 -11.09 6.63
N LEU A 298 11.52 -10.96 7.93
CA LEU A 298 11.61 -12.06 8.89
C LEU A 298 10.63 -13.18 8.53
N GLN A 299 9.38 -12.82 8.21
CA GLN A 299 8.33 -13.75 7.80
C GLN A 299 8.67 -14.49 6.50
N GLU A 300 9.21 -13.78 5.50
CA GLU A 300 9.62 -14.40 4.24
C GLU A 300 10.82 -15.34 4.41
N GLU A 301 11.75 -15.01 5.32
CA GLU A 301 12.92 -15.82 5.62
C GLU A 301 12.57 -17.14 6.33
N VAL A 302 11.52 -17.15 7.18
CA VAL A 302 11.03 -18.37 7.85
C VAL A 302 9.89 -19.05 7.12
N ARG A 303 9.34 -18.40 6.08
CA ARG A 303 8.23 -18.94 5.31
C ARG A 303 8.61 -20.36 4.94
N PRO A 304 7.79 -21.37 5.26
CA PRO A 304 8.05 -22.70 4.72
C PRO A 304 8.19 -22.48 3.22
N GLU A 305 9.31 -22.92 2.64
CA GLU A 305 9.36 -23.11 1.20
C GLU A 305 8.06 -23.87 0.92
N ILE A 306 7.09 -23.21 0.29
CA ILE A 306 6.03 -23.95 -0.35
C ILE A 306 6.83 -24.73 -1.36
N THR A 307 7.17 -25.96 -0.99
CA THR A 307 7.75 -26.94 -1.88
C THR A 307 6.64 -27.29 -2.85
N SER A 308 6.23 -26.33 -3.69
CA SER A 308 6.19 -26.63 -5.10
C SER A 308 7.61 -27.09 -5.35
N ALA A 309 7.79 -28.38 -5.63
CA ALA A 309 9.07 -28.93 -6.03
C ALA A 309 9.77 -27.90 -6.92
N ALA A 310 11.05 -27.62 -6.64
CA ALA A 310 11.82 -26.71 -7.47
C ALA A 310 11.52 -27.07 -8.93
N PRO A 311 11.00 -26.11 -9.74
CA PRO A 311 10.49 -26.47 -11.04
C PRO A 311 11.59 -27.21 -11.78
N SER A 312 11.24 -28.36 -12.33
CA SER A 312 12.17 -29.13 -13.15
C SER A 312 12.78 -28.21 -14.20
N GLU A 313 13.96 -28.56 -14.69
CA GLU A 313 14.61 -27.74 -15.72
C GLU A 313 13.68 -27.45 -16.91
N ALA A 314 12.85 -28.42 -17.31
CA ALA A 314 11.83 -28.25 -18.35
C ALA A 314 10.73 -27.23 -17.97
N GLU A 315 10.20 -27.30 -16.75
CA GLU A 315 9.22 -26.34 -16.23
C GLU A 315 9.83 -24.94 -16.10
N ALA A 316 11.10 -24.85 -15.71
CA ALA A 316 11.80 -23.57 -15.60
C ALA A 316 11.98 -22.89 -16.97
N HIS A 317 12.28 -23.66 -18.02
CA HIS A 317 12.29 -23.15 -19.40
C HIS A 317 10.89 -22.74 -19.86
N ALA A 318 9.83 -23.46 -19.47
CA ALA A 318 8.44 -23.06 -19.76
C ALA A 318 8.05 -21.75 -19.06
N LEU A 319 8.44 -21.58 -17.79
CA LEU A 319 8.25 -20.36 -17.02
C LEU A 319 9.01 -19.17 -17.62
N LEU A 320 10.25 -19.40 -18.11
CA LEU A 320 11.00 -18.40 -18.86
C LEU A 320 10.28 -17.99 -20.15
N GLY A 321 9.78 -18.97 -20.91
CA GLY A 321 8.97 -18.73 -22.11
C GLY A 321 7.69 -17.95 -21.81
N GLN A 322 6.99 -18.30 -20.73
CA GLN A 322 5.80 -17.58 -20.26
C GLN A 322 6.13 -16.14 -19.87
N GLY A 323 7.21 -15.93 -19.11
CA GLY A 323 7.68 -14.59 -18.73
C GLY A 323 8.02 -13.72 -19.94
N ARG A 324 8.65 -14.30 -20.97
CA ARG A 324 8.86 -13.62 -22.26
C ARG A 324 7.56 -13.25 -22.94
N GLY A 325 6.59 -14.18 -22.99
CA GLY A 325 5.27 -13.93 -23.56
C GLY A 325 4.55 -12.76 -22.88
N TYR A 326 4.62 -12.66 -21.55
CA TYR A 326 4.08 -11.51 -20.82
C TYR A 326 4.78 -10.20 -21.19
N LEU A 327 6.10 -10.21 -21.38
CA LEU A 327 6.85 -9.01 -21.79
C LEU A 327 6.51 -8.57 -23.22
N GLU A 328 6.35 -9.51 -24.15
CA GLU A 328 5.90 -9.24 -25.52
C GLU A 328 4.47 -8.68 -25.53
N ALA A 329 3.60 -9.15 -24.63
CA ALA A 329 2.25 -8.63 -24.42
C ALA A 329 2.20 -7.27 -23.68
N SER A 330 3.35 -6.66 -23.37
CA SER A 330 3.46 -5.43 -22.56
C SER A 330 2.83 -5.54 -21.16
N LEU A 331 2.93 -6.73 -20.54
CA LEU A 331 2.48 -7.04 -19.18
C LEU A 331 3.67 -7.37 -18.25
N PRO A 332 4.58 -6.42 -18.00
CA PRO A 332 5.82 -6.69 -17.27
C PRO A 332 5.62 -7.08 -15.80
N ARG A 333 4.51 -6.66 -15.16
CA ARG A 333 4.20 -7.05 -13.77
C ARG A 333 3.86 -8.53 -13.65
N ASP A 334 3.07 -9.05 -14.57
CA ASP A 334 2.66 -10.46 -14.58
C ASP A 334 3.82 -11.40 -14.93
N ALA A 335 4.87 -10.87 -15.57
CA ALA A 335 6.10 -11.60 -15.88
C ALA A 335 7.01 -11.85 -14.66
N ILE A 336 6.89 -11.07 -13.58
CA ILE A 336 7.86 -11.08 -12.47
C ILE A 336 7.91 -12.43 -11.77
N GLU A 337 6.76 -12.98 -11.37
CA GLU A 337 6.71 -14.20 -10.57
C GLU A 337 7.14 -15.46 -11.34
N PRO A 338 6.68 -15.71 -12.59
CA PRO A 338 7.20 -16.79 -13.42
C PRO A 338 8.72 -16.70 -13.63
N LEU A 339 9.24 -15.50 -13.90
CA LEU A 339 10.66 -15.29 -14.15
C LEU A 339 11.51 -15.45 -12.88
N ARG A 340 10.99 -15.06 -11.71
CA ARG A 340 11.64 -15.31 -10.41
C ARG A 340 11.85 -16.81 -10.19
N ARG A 341 10.80 -17.61 -10.42
CA ARG A 341 10.87 -19.08 -10.31
C ARG A 341 11.81 -19.68 -11.36
N ALA A 342 11.80 -19.16 -12.58
CA ALA A 342 12.72 -19.60 -13.63
C ALA A 342 14.19 -19.34 -13.26
N VAL A 343 14.52 -18.15 -12.73
CA VAL A 343 15.87 -17.80 -12.28
C VAL A 343 16.34 -18.66 -11.10
N GLN A 344 15.44 -19.01 -10.18
CA GLN A 344 15.74 -19.90 -9.05
C GLN A 344 16.11 -21.32 -9.53
N ALA A 345 15.41 -21.85 -10.53
CA ALA A 345 15.67 -23.18 -11.07
C ALA A 345 16.77 -23.21 -12.14
N LEU A 346 17.04 -22.08 -12.82
CA LEU A 346 18.08 -21.94 -13.85
C LEU A 346 19.14 -20.90 -13.44
N PRO A 347 19.90 -21.11 -12.34
CA PRO A 347 20.85 -20.11 -11.83
C PRO A 347 22.04 -19.84 -12.79
N GLY A 348 22.26 -20.74 -13.76
CA GLY A 348 23.26 -20.60 -14.83
C GLY A 348 22.73 -20.06 -16.16
N SER A 349 21.43 -19.77 -16.28
CA SER A 349 20.86 -19.22 -17.51
C SER A 349 20.97 -17.70 -17.54
N ALA A 350 21.90 -17.18 -18.34
CA ALA A 350 22.07 -15.74 -18.52
C ALA A 350 20.79 -15.09 -19.08
N GLU A 351 20.09 -15.77 -20.00
CA GLU A 351 18.82 -15.31 -20.55
C GLU A 351 17.74 -15.15 -19.48
N ALA A 352 17.63 -16.11 -18.54
CA ALA A 352 16.65 -16.04 -17.46
C ALA A 352 16.88 -14.80 -16.58
N HIS A 353 18.13 -14.58 -16.18
CA HIS A 353 18.54 -13.42 -15.38
C HIS A 353 18.30 -12.09 -16.13
N ALA A 354 18.69 -11.98 -17.40
CA ALA A 354 18.43 -10.79 -18.21
C ALA A 354 16.94 -10.50 -18.37
N THR A 355 16.13 -11.54 -18.59
CA THR A 355 14.68 -11.41 -18.79
C THR A 355 13.98 -11.01 -17.50
N TYR A 356 14.39 -11.58 -16.36
CA TYR A 356 13.86 -11.20 -15.06
C TYR A 356 14.18 -9.74 -14.69
N ALA A 357 15.43 -9.30 -14.89
CA ALA A 357 15.80 -7.90 -14.68
C ALA A 357 14.98 -6.95 -15.57
N ARG A 358 14.78 -7.32 -16.84
CA ARG A 358 13.94 -6.55 -17.78
C ARG A 358 12.50 -6.43 -17.29
N ALA A 359 11.91 -7.50 -16.77
CA ALA A 359 10.55 -7.48 -16.22
C ALA A 359 10.42 -6.53 -15.04
N ILE A 360 11.36 -6.59 -14.09
CA ILE A 360 11.38 -5.68 -12.94
C ILE A 360 11.45 -4.22 -13.39
N LEU A 361 12.41 -3.89 -14.25
CA LEU A 361 12.66 -2.52 -14.68
C LEU A 361 11.56 -1.94 -15.57
N ALA A 362 10.76 -2.79 -16.23
CA ALA A 362 9.60 -2.40 -17.02
C ALA A 362 8.29 -2.37 -16.21
N SER A 363 8.26 -2.95 -15.00
CA SER A 363 7.03 -3.11 -14.20
C SER A 363 6.44 -1.81 -13.67
N ALA A 364 7.28 -0.78 -13.56
CA ALA A 364 6.95 0.57 -13.14
C ALA A 364 8.07 1.51 -13.62
N ASP A 365 7.89 2.81 -13.38
CA ASP A 365 8.97 3.78 -13.54
C ASP A 365 10.15 3.41 -12.61
N PRO A 366 11.40 3.31 -13.11
CA PRO A 366 12.55 2.99 -12.27
C PRO A 366 12.71 3.88 -11.04
N LEU A 367 12.31 5.16 -11.12
CA LEU A 367 12.40 6.08 -9.98
C LEU A 367 11.40 5.77 -8.85
N ASP A 368 10.36 4.98 -9.13
CA ASP A 368 9.33 4.54 -8.17
C ASP A 368 9.52 3.10 -7.69
N LEU A 369 10.49 2.37 -8.27
CA LEU A 369 10.83 1.03 -7.82
C LEU A 369 11.47 1.09 -6.43
N GLY A 370 10.99 0.25 -5.51
CA GLY A 370 11.58 0.12 -4.18
C GLY A 370 12.96 -0.56 -4.21
N ALA A 371 13.78 -0.29 -3.19
CA ALA A 371 15.14 -0.81 -3.05
C ALA A 371 15.26 -2.34 -3.13
N HIS A 372 14.23 -3.10 -2.76
CA HIS A 372 14.23 -4.56 -2.91
C HIS A 372 14.21 -4.98 -4.39
N MET A 373 13.29 -4.41 -5.17
CA MET A 373 13.16 -4.68 -6.61
C MET A 373 14.41 -4.24 -7.36
N LEU A 374 14.97 -3.07 -7.01
CA LEU A 374 16.22 -2.58 -7.57
C LEU A 374 17.40 -3.53 -7.27
N ARG A 375 17.48 -4.09 -6.05
CA ARG A 375 18.51 -5.09 -5.70
C ARG A 375 18.36 -6.39 -6.48
N GLN A 376 17.12 -6.88 -6.65
CA GLN A 376 16.86 -8.08 -7.45
C GLN A 376 17.22 -7.87 -8.92
N ALA A 377 16.86 -6.72 -9.49
CA ALA A 377 17.24 -6.34 -10.86
C ALA A 377 18.76 -6.24 -11.00
N LEU A 378 19.44 -5.56 -10.07
CA LEU A 378 20.90 -5.42 -10.05
C LEU A 378 21.60 -6.79 -9.99
N ALA A 379 21.22 -7.64 -9.04
CA ALA A 379 21.82 -8.98 -8.89
C ALA A 379 21.63 -9.83 -10.15
N SER A 380 20.45 -9.75 -10.78
CA SER A 380 20.17 -10.48 -12.01
C SER A 380 20.98 -9.95 -13.19
N LEU A 381 21.13 -8.63 -13.34
CA LEU A 381 21.97 -8.03 -14.38
C LEU A 381 23.44 -8.44 -14.23
N GLU A 382 23.99 -8.34 -13.02
CA GLU A 382 25.37 -8.73 -12.72
C GLU A 382 25.59 -10.23 -12.96
N ARG A 383 24.62 -11.07 -12.59
CA ARG A 383 24.69 -12.50 -12.84
C ARG A 383 24.64 -12.84 -14.31
N SER A 384 23.79 -12.17 -15.09
CA SER A 384 23.72 -12.30 -16.54
C SER A 384 25.04 -11.93 -17.21
N GLU A 385 25.65 -10.81 -16.79
CA GLU A 385 26.95 -10.36 -17.31
C GLU A 385 28.07 -11.36 -16.95
N ALA A 386 28.09 -11.87 -15.71
CA ALA A 386 29.06 -12.88 -15.27
C ALA A 386 28.94 -14.21 -16.06
N LEU A 387 27.74 -14.53 -16.53
CA LEU A 387 27.46 -15.71 -17.38
C LEU A 387 27.74 -15.45 -18.87
N GLY A 388 28.30 -14.28 -19.23
CA GLY A 388 28.73 -13.97 -20.58
C GLY A 388 27.62 -13.48 -21.53
N ALA A 389 26.40 -13.25 -21.02
CA ALA A 389 25.35 -12.59 -21.80
C ALA A 389 24.95 -11.28 -21.12
N ALA A 390 25.49 -10.17 -21.59
CA ALA A 390 25.05 -8.85 -21.16
C ALA A 390 23.99 -8.32 -22.13
N PRO A 391 22.80 -7.89 -21.67
CA PRO A 391 21.93 -7.09 -22.52
C PRO A 391 22.69 -5.85 -23.03
N ALA A 392 22.33 -5.34 -24.20
CA ALA A 392 23.08 -4.28 -24.90
C ALA A 392 23.37 -3.02 -24.03
N ASN A 393 22.54 -2.77 -23.01
CA ASN A 393 22.66 -1.63 -22.10
C ASN A 393 22.85 -2.06 -20.63
N SER A 394 23.34 -3.29 -20.37
CA SER A 394 23.47 -3.86 -19.02
C SER A 394 24.25 -2.95 -18.07
N ARG A 395 25.38 -2.40 -18.52
CA ARG A 395 26.24 -1.53 -17.70
C ARG A 395 25.54 -0.24 -17.29
N ALA A 396 24.75 0.35 -18.20
CA ALA A 396 23.95 1.54 -17.91
C ALA A 396 22.83 1.23 -16.91
N LEU A 397 22.17 0.08 -17.04
CA LEU A 397 21.10 -0.34 -16.13
C LEU A 397 21.64 -0.70 -14.74
N VAL A 398 22.80 -1.35 -14.66
CA VAL A 398 23.52 -1.61 -13.40
C VAL A 398 23.85 -0.29 -12.69
N ALA A 399 24.43 0.67 -13.42
CA ALA A 399 24.76 1.99 -12.88
C ALA A 399 23.50 2.77 -12.45
N LEU A 400 22.39 2.67 -13.21
CA LEU A 400 21.10 3.25 -12.82
C LEU A 400 20.60 2.65 -11.51
N CYS A 401 20.56 1.33 -11.37
CA CYS A 401 20.10 0.66 -10.14
C CYS A 401 20.97 1.04 -8.94
N ARG A 402 22.30 1.07 -9.08
CA ARG A 402 23.21 1.49 -8.00
C ARG A 402 22.99 2.94 -7.60
N GLY A 403 22.83 3.84 -8.58
CA GLY A 403 22.56 5.25 -8.32
C GLY A 403 21.24 5.49 -7.59
N LEU A 404 20.18 4.77 -7.96
CA LEU A 404 18.89 4.85 -7.28
C LEU A 404 18.95 4.26 -5.86
N LEU A 405 19.65 3.14 -5.66
CA LEU A 405 19.87 2.57 -4.33
C LEU A 405 20.67 3.50 -3.41
N ALA A 406 21.71 4.17 -3.93
CA ALA A 406 22.49 5.14 -3.17
C ALA A 406 21.66 6.37 -2.79
N ARG A 407 20.78 6.84 -3.70
CA ARG A 407 19.82 7.92 -3.41
C ARG A 407 18.90 7.54 -2.25
N ASP A 408 18.32 6.34 -2.31
CA ASP A 408 17.38 5.85 -1.28
C ASP A 408 18.09 5.60 0.06
N ALA A 409 19.39 5.27 0.04
CA ALA A 409 20.24 5.17 1.22
C ALA A 409 20.65 6.53 1.81
N GLY A 410 20.30 7.64 1.17
CA GLY A 410 20.65 8.99 1.61
C GLY A 410 22.09 9.41 1.29
N ASP A 411 22.75 8.76 0.31
CA ASP A 411 24.08 9.12 -0.19
C ASP A 411 23.97 9.80 -1.57
N PRO A 412 23.75 11.12 -1.64
CA PRO A 412 23.57 11.83 -2.90
C PRO A 412 24.85 11.89 -3.75
N ALA A 413 26.03 11.80 -3.14
CA ALA A 413 27.31 11.88 -3.86
C ALA A 413 27.57 10.57 -4.62
N ALA A 414 27.38 9.43 -3.96
CA ALA A 414 27.45 8.12 -4.63
C ALA A 414 26.36 7.97 -5.69
N ALA A 415 25.14 8.46 -5.39
CA ALA A 415 24.04 8.46 -6.34
C ALA A 415 24.38 9.23 -7.62
N GLU A 416 24.89 10.45 -7.48
CA GLU A 416 25.29 11.27 -8.63
C GLU A 416 26.40 10.61 -9.46
N ALA A 417 27.42 10.05 -8.82
CA ALA A 417 28.53 9.39 -9.52
C ALA A 417 28.06 8.20 -10.38
N GLU A 418 27.21 7.33 -9.83
CA GLU A 418 26.67 6.17 -10.55
C GLU A 418 25.64 6.57 -11.62
N LEU A 419 24.80 7.57 -11.38
CA LEU A 419 23.87 8.06 -12.40
C LEU A 419 24.59 8.77 -13.56
N GLN A 420 25.67 9.52 -13.28
CA GLN A 420 26.54 10.07 -14.32
C GLN A 420 27.22 8.95 -15.12
N ARG A 421 27.59 7.84 -14.48
CA ARG A 421 28.09 6.66 -15.18
C ARG A 421 27.00 6.04 -16.06
N ALA A 422 25.77 5.92 -15.58
CA ALA A 422 24.65 5.37 -16.35
C ALA A 422 24.45 6.11 -17.68
N VAL A 423 24.46 7.45 -17.66
CA VAL A 423 24.30 8.27 -18.88
C VAL A 423 25.53 8.29 -19.78
N ARG A 424 26.73 8.00 -19.26
CA ARG A 424 27.94 7.82 -20.08
C ARG A 424 27.92 6.49 -20.83
N GLU A 425 27.43 5.43 -20.19
CA GLU A 425 27.27 4.10 -20.79
C GLU A 425 26.13 4.09 -21.81
N ASP A 426 24.99 4.70 -21.48
CA ASP A 426 23.86 4.85 -22.39
C ASP A 426 23.20 6.24 -22.25
N GLY A 427 23.56 7.14 -23.16
CA GLY A 427 22.98 8.48 -23.22
C GLY A 427 21.50 8.50 -23.62
N ARG A 428 20.94 7.37 -24.10
CA ARG A 428 19.51 7.22 -24.44
C ARG A 428 18.68 6.70 -23.27
N LEU A 429 19.26 6.52 -22.08
CA LEU A 429 18.51 6.08 -20.90
C LEU A 429 17.81 7.27 -20.23
N ALA A 430 16.57 7.56 -20.64
CA ALA A 430 15.77 8.68 -20.13
C ALA A 430 15.62 8.65 -18.59
N ALA A 431 15.46 7.47 -18.00
CA ALA A 431 15.37 7.28 -16.56
C ALA A 431 16.62 7.78 -15.81
N ALA A 432 17.83 7.62 -16.37
CA ALA A 432 19.05 8.11 -15.74
C ALA A 432 19.14 9.65 -15.77
N TRP A 433 18.73 10.28 -16.87
CA TRP A 433 18.60 11.74 -16.95
C TRP A 433 17.57 12.29 -15.96
N ARG A 434 16.43 11.61 -15.80
CA ARG A 434 15.44 11.98 -14.78
C ARG A 434 15.98 11.82 -13.36
N ALA A 435 16.69 10.75 -13.06
CA ALA A 435 17.30 10.55 -11.75
C ALA A 435 18.33 11.65 -11.42
N LEU A 436 19.17 12.05 -12.38
CA LEU A 436 20.07 13.20 -12.23
C LEU A 436 19.30 14.51 -12.00
N ALA A 437 18.22 14.74 -12.75
CA ALA A 437 17.36 15.91 -12.53
C ALA A 437 16.73 15.93 -11.12
N ALA A 438 16.35 14.77 -10.59
CA ALA A 438 15.80 14.66 -9.23
C ALA A 438 16.84 15.03 -8.17
N LEU A 439 18.08 14.56 -8.30
CA LEU A 439 19.17 14.95 -7.42
C LEU A 439 19.45 16.46 -7.51
N ALA A 440 19.52 17.00 -8.73
CA ALA A 440 19.72 18.43 -8.98
C ALA A 440 18.62 19.30 -8.35
N LEU A 441 17.36 18.87 -8.43
CA LEU A 441 16.24 19.53 -7.76
C LEU A 441 16.37 19.50 -6.23
N GLY A 442 16.81 18.37 -5.67
CA GLY A 442 17.04 18.22 -4.22
C GLY A 442 18.12 19.16 -3.68
N ARG A 443 19.16 19.45 -4.48
CA ARG A 443 20.21 20.43 -4.15
C ARG A 443 19.88 21.88 -4.56
N ALA A 444 18.67 22.15 -5.03
CA ALA A 444 18.27 23.45 -5.59
C ALA A 444 19.12 23.95 -6.79
N ALA A 445 19.80 23.05 -7.51
CA ALA A 445 20.56 23.36 -8.72
C ALA A 445 19.63 23.38 -9.95
N TYR A 446 18.74 24.38 -10.01
CA TYR A 446 17.62 24.40 -10.97
C TYR A 446 18.07 24.40 -12.45
N GLN A 447 19.13 25.11 -12.81
CA GLN A 447 19.62 25.13 -14.20
C GLN A 447 20.11 23.76 -14.67
N GLU A 448 20.75 23.02 -13.77
CA GLU A 448 21.23 21.68 -14.07
C GLU A 448 20.08 20.68 -14.14
N ALA A 449 19.09 20.80 -13.26
CA ALA A 449 17.85 20.02 -13.34
C ALA A 449 17.14 20.24 -14.68
N ILE A 450 17.03 21.48 -15.14
CA ILE A 450 16.46 21.83 -16.45
C ILE A 450 17.25 21.17 -17.59
N ALA A 451 18.58 21.24 -17.56
CA ALA A 451 19.43 20.61 -18.56
C ALA A 451 19.23 19.09 -18.61
N CYS A 452 19.17 18.43 -17.45
CA CYS A 452 18.91 17.01 -17.35
C CYS A 452 17.50 16.63 -17.85
N CYS A 453 16.46 17.39 -17.49
CA CYS A 453 15.10 17.16 -17.98
C CYS A 453 15.01 17.30 -19.50
N ARG A 454 15.66 18.33 -20.08
CA ARG A 454 15.72 18.51 -21.54
C ARG A 454 16.41 17.34 -22.24
N ARG A 455 17.44 16.74 -21.65
CA ARG A 455 18.07 15.52 -22.17
C ARG A 455 17.14 14.31 -22.08
N ALA A 456 16.40 14.14 -20.98
CA ALA A 456 15.39 13.09 -20.87
C ALA A 456 14.31 13.23 -21.97
N LEU A 457 13.81 14.45 -22.18
CA LEU A 457 12.79 14.76 -23.20
C LEU A 457 13.31 14.67 -24.64
N ALA A 458 14.63 14.83 -24.85
CA ALA A 458 15.24 14.59 -26.16
C ALA A 458 15.20 13.10 -26.54
N VAL A 459 15.22 12.20 -25.55
CA VAL A 459 15.02 10.76 -25.74
C VAL A 459 13.52 10.44 -25.84
N GLU A 460 12.75 10.84 -24.83
CA GLU A 460 11.32 10.54 -24.72
C GLU A 460 10.50 11.83 -24.71
N ARG A 461 10.08 12.26 -25.91
CA ARG A 461 9.39 13.55 -26.12
C ARG A 461 8.09 13.73 -25.34
N ARG A 462 7.43 12.64 -24.97
CA ARG A 462 6.14 12.65 -24.25
C ARG A 462 6.26 12.10 -22.82
N ASP A 463 7.47 12.12 -22.24
CA ASP A 463 7.68 11.74 -20.84
C ASP A 463 7.09 12.79 -19.90
N GLN A 464 5.89 12.49 -19.39
CA GLN A 464 5.16 13.38 -18.50
C GLN A 464 5.93 13.66 -17.20
N ARG A 465 6.72 12.71 -16.69
CA ARG A 465 7.49 12.92 -15.46
C ARG A 465 8.66 13.85 -15.70
N ALA A 466 9.38 13.69 -16.81
CA ALA A 466 10.43 14.64 -17.20
C ALA A 466 9.87 16.05 -17.42
N LEU A 467 8.68 16.19 -18.02
CA LEU A 467 7.99 17.49 -18.14
C LEU A 467 7.60 18.09 -16.78
N LEU A 468 7.09 17.28 -15.85
CA LEU A 468 6.74 17.75 -14.50
C LEU A 468 7.98 18.25 -13.75
N MET A 469 9.08 17.51 -13.84
CA MET A 469 10.35 17.91 -13.24
C MET A 469 10.93 19.18 -13.89
N LEU A 470 10.78 19.33 -15.21
CA LEU A 470 11.16 20.54 -15.94
C LEU A 470 10.34 21.74 -15.47
N ALA A 471 9.02 21.62 -15.42
CA ALA A 471 8.13 22.68 -14.95
C ALA A 471 8.44 23.07 -13.49
N ALA A 472 8.66 22.09 -12.61
CA ALA A 472 9.06 22.33 -11.22
C ALA A 472 10.42 23.06 -11.12
N ALA A 473 11.41 22.65 -11.90
CA ALA A 473 12.73 23.29 -11.93
C ALA A 473 12.64 24.73 -12.46
N CYS A 474 11.88 24.97 -13.53
CA CYS A 474 11.65 26.31 -14.08
C CYS A 474 10.91 27.21 -13.08
N LEU A 475 9.86 26.73 -12.40
CA LEU A 475 9.14 27.50 -11.39
C LEU A 475 10.05 27.93 -10.23
N ARG A 476 10.77 26.96 -9.63
CA ARG A 476 11.67 27.23 -8.50
C ARG A 476 12.88 28.09 -8.89
N GLY A 477 13.32 27.99 -10.15
CA GLY A 477 14.36 28.83 -10.74
C GLY A 477 13.88 30.20 -11.24
N GLY A 478 12.60 30.57 -11.06
CA GLY A 478 12.05 31.87 -11.49
C GLY A 478 11.77 32.00 -12.99
N GLN A 479 11.89 30.92 -13.77
CA GLN A 479 11.67 30.88 -15.22
C GLN A 479 10.20 30.59 -15.56
N ARG A 480 9.31 31.52 -15.18
CA ARG A 480 7.85 31.35 -15.25
C ARG A 480 7.32 30.98 -16.63
N ARG A 481 7.84 31.62 -17.68
CA ARG A 481 7.43 31.34 -19.08
C ARG A 481 7.78 29.92 -19.53
N GLU A 482 8.96 29.42 -19.15
CA GLU A 482 9.36 28.06 -19.50
C GLU A 482 8.54 27.02 -18.72
N ALA A 483 8.22 27.32 -17.46
CA ALA A 483 7.34 26.49 -16.66
C ALA A 483 5.93 26.41 -17.29
N GLU A 484 5.36 27.54 -17.71
CA GLU A 484 4.07 27.59 -18.42
C GLU A 484 4.09 26.77 -19.70
N SER A 485 5.18 26.84 -20.48
CA SER A 485 5.34 26.03 -21.70
C SER A 485 5.34 24.53 -21.38
N ALA A 486 6.17 24.09 -20.42
CA ALA A 486 6.22 22.69 -20.01
C ALA A 486 4.88 22.20 -19.44
N ALA A 487 4.19 23.05 -18.68
CA ALA A 487 2.86 22.76 -18.16
C ALA A 487 1.79 22.65 -19.24
N ALA A 488 1.88 23.46 -20.31
CA ALA A 488 1.01 23.34 -21.47
C ALA A 488 1.21 22.01 -22.20
N GLU A 489 2.45 21.53 -22.33
CA GLU A 489 2.75 20.22 -22.90
C GLU A 489 2.15 19.07 -22.07
N ILE A 490 2.25 19.14 -20.73
CA ILE A 490 1.62 18.16 -19.83
C ILE A 490 0.10 18.19 -19.98
N ALA A 491 -0.51 19.38 -20.01
CA ALA A 491 -1.94 19.54 -20.18
C ALA A 491 -2.41 18.92 -21.51
N ALA A 492 -1.66 19.12 -22.60
CA ALA A 492 -1.93 18.50 -23.89
C ALA A 492 -1.84 16.96 -23.82
N LEU A 493 -0.91 16.39 -23.05
CA LEU A 493 -0.81 14.94 -22.84
C LEU A 493 -1.97 14.37 -22.01
N ARG A 494 -2.46 15.11 -21.01
CA ARG A 494 -3.56 14.68 -20.12
C ARG A 494 -4.95 14.80 -20.75
N GLY A 495 -5.10 15.62 -21.80
CA GLY A 495 -6.31 15.71 -22.60
C GLY A 495 -7.31 16.78 -22.14
N ALA A 496 -8.55 16.69 -22.66
CA ALA A 496 -9.57 17.72 -22.48
C ALA A 496 -9.91 17.94 -20.99
N GLY A 497 -9.80 19.20 -20.54
CA GLY A 497 -10.04 19.60 -19.15
C GLY A 497 -8.78 19.98 -18.38
N TRP A 498 -7.59 19.86 -18.98
CA TRP A 498 -6.35 20.34 -18.39
C TRP A 498 -5.83 21.60 -19.08
N THR A 499 -5.40 22.55 -18.26
CA THR A 499 -4.73 23.78 -18.67
C THR A 499 -3.35 23.88 -18.04
N ALA A 500 -2.45 24.66 -18.65
CA ALA A 500 -1.14 24.93 -18.07
C ALA A 500 -1.24 25.49 -16.64
N ALA A 501 -2.25 26.32 -16.37
CA ALA A 501 -2.49 26.89 -15.05
C ALA A 501 -2.89 25.83 -14.00
N GLU A 502 -3.70 24.83 -14.36
CA GLU A 502 -4.05 23.72 -13.47
C GLU A 502 -2.84 22.84 -13.20
N VAL A 503 -2.06 22.52 -14.23
CA VAL A 503 -0.81 21.76 -14.07
C VAL A 503 0.18 22.49 -13.17
N LEU A 504 0.38 23.80 -13.35
CA LEU A 504 1.29 24.58 -12.49
C LEU A 504 0.82 24.63 -11.04
N ARG A 505 -0.49 24.69 -10.80
CA ARG A 505 -1.10 24.67 -9.45
C ARG A 505 -0.87 23.35 -8.73
N GLU A 506 -0.73 22.25 -9.46
CA GLU A 506 -0.35 20.96 -8.85
C GLU A 506 1.13 20.90 -8.46
N ILE A 507 1.99 21.66 -9.13
CA ILE A 507 3.45 21.60 -8.96
C ILE A 507 3.92 22.55 -7.85
N GLY A 508 3.17 23.61 -7.56
CA GLY A 508 3.53 24.66 -6.60
C GLY A 508 2.34 25.23 -5.85
#